data_AF-A0A1H7NJX2-F1
#
_entry.id   AF-A0A1H7NJX2-F1
#
_cell.length_a   1.000
_cell.length_b   1.000
_cell.length_c   1.000
_cell.angle_alpha   90.00
_cell.angle_beta   90.00
_cell.angle_gamma   90.00
#
_symmetry.space_group_name_H-M   'P 1'
#
loop_
_entity.id
_entity.type
_entity.pdbx_description
1 polymer ?
#
loop_
_entity_poly.entity_id
_entity_poly.type
_entity_poly.pdbx_seq_one_letter_code
_entity_poly.pdbx_strand_id
1 'polypeptide(L)'
;MSGREFCAPDNANYPKWTSWDAFKWQMLPQRLGGGFPHLSDYKDAWVLYNRLRIVAVAKKYQISAVLLGSVAWAEVGGKPDGSKRPMFALRSFDWSGPDWVDRNLTITKPPGQTSFGAVSIQMRAATRELGLDPDSLSYEEELKLVSCLEQDLFNLEIVARHLQGLVLHDYPGADTENLSEEQFVVAGARYNRGIERQLSDIVDSLKATPGSSGREYSSYGRAMVKHREHVESLLGR
;
A
#
# COMPACT_ATOMS: atom_id res chain seq x y z
N MET A 1 -26.24 2.48 -20.79
CA MET A 1 -25.61 3.20 -19.66
C MET A 1 -25.34 2.13 -18.60
N SER A 2 -24.17 1.95 -17.98
CA SER A 2 -23.00 2.81 -17.82
C SER A 2 -21.86 1.88 -17.38
N GLY A 3 -20.84 1.66 -18.21
CA GLY A 3 -19.61 1.05 -17.71
C GLY A 3 -18.95 2.06 -16.77
N ARG A 4 -18.90 1.78 -15.46
CA ARG A 4 -18.20 2.64 -14.50
C ARG A 4 -16.74 2.75 -14.94
N GLU A 5 -16.32 3.93 -15.34
CA GLU A 5 -14.93 4.25 -15.60
C GLU A 5 -14.31 4.74 -14.29
N PHE A 6 -13.39 3.96 -13.73
CA PHE A 6 -12.79 4.27 -12.42
C PHE A 6 -11.62 5.26 -12.52
N CYS A 7 -10.90 5.26 -13.64
CA CYS A 7 -9.70 6.07 -13.83
C CYS A 7 -9.43 6.34 -15.30
N ALA A 8 -8.66 7.41 -15.56
CA ALA A 8 -7.99 7.61 -16.85
C ALA A 8 -6.65 6.85 -16.88
N PRO A 9 -6.21 6.37 -18.06
CA PRO A 9 -4.88 5.75 -18.20
C PRO A 9 -3.77 6.76 -17.91
N ASP A 10 -2.68 6.28 -17.30
CA ASP A 10 -1.47 7.07 -17.05
C ASP A 10 -0.35 6.62 -18.01
N ASN A 11 0.36 7.60 -18.58
CA ASN A 11 1.52 7.36 -19.44
C ASN A 11 2.79 7.27 -18.58
N ALA A 12 2.90 6.19 -17.79
CA ALA A 12 4.11 5.90 -17.03
C ALA A 12 5.22 5.35 -17.94
N ASN A 13 6.22 6.18 -18.26
CA ASN A 13 7.34 5.82 -19.15
C ASN A 13 8.64 5.45 -18.41
N TYR A 14 8.57 5.03 -17.14
CA TYR A 14 9.73 4.59 -16.37
C TYR A 14 9.84 3.06 -16.31
N PRO A 15 11.05 2.50 -16.12
CA PRO A 15 11.23 1.05 -15.97
C PRO A 15 10.45 0.49 -14.78
N LYS A 16 9.59 -0.49 -15.02
CA LYS A 16 8.78 -1.18 -14.00
C LYS A 16 9.60 -2.27 -13.29
N TRP A 17 9.21 -2.63 -12.06
CA TRP A 17 9.90 -3.67 -11.29
C TRP A 17 9.57 -5.05 -11.86
N THR A 18 10.53 -5.65 -12.58
CA THR A 18 10.29 -6.91 -13.27
C THR A 18 10.56 -8.13 -12.39
N SER A 19 10.11 -9.30 -12.84
CA SER A 19 10.48 -10.58 -12.21
C SER A 19 12.00 -10.81 -12.20
N TRP A 20 12.72 -10.25 -13.18
CA TRP A 20 14.18 -10.33 -13.23
C TRP A 20 14.84 -9.46 -12.17
N ASP A 21 14.31 -8.26 -11.91
CA ASP A 21 14.82 -7.38 -10.85
C ASP A 21 14.54 -7.97 -9.47
N ALA A 22 13.36 -8.56 -9.27
CA ALA A 22 13.05 -9.32 -8.06
C ALA A 22 14.00 -10.52 -7.86
N PHE A 23 14.34 -11.24 -8.94
CA PHE A 23 15.33 -12.31 -8.89
C PHE A 23 16.72 -11.78 -8.51
N LYS A 24 17.21 -10.70 -9.13
CA LYS A 24 18.50 -10.09 -8.77
C LYS A 24 18.53 -9.69 -7.31
N TRP A 25 17.48 -9.03 -6.82
CA TRP A 25 17.35 -8.63 -5.43
C TRP A 25 17.47 -9.82 -4.47
N GLN A 26 16.76 -10.92 -4.74
CA GLN A 26 16.68 -12.05 -3.81
C GLN A 26 17.85 -13.04 -3.91
N MET A 27 18.40 -13.23 -5.12
CA MET A 27 19.31 -14.33 -5.41
C MET A 27 20.76 -13.89 -5.64
N LEU A 28 20.99 -12.66 -6.10
CA LEU A 28 22.35 -12.18 -6.31
C LEU A 28 22.94 -11.56 -5.02
N PRO A 29 24.21 -11.86 -4.69
CA PRO A 29 24.94 -11.13 -3.66
C PRO A 29 25.01 -9.64 -3.98
N GLN A 30 25.14 -8.80 -2.94
CA GLN A 30 25.28 -7.34 -3.09
C GLN A 30 26.42 -6.94 -4.04
N ARG A 31 27.57 -7.64 -3.97
CA ARG A 31 28.72 -7.42 -4.86
C ARG A 31 28.43 -7.64 -6.35
N LEU A 32 27.33 -8.33 -6.68
CA LEU A 32 26.88 -8.60 -8.05
C LEU A 32 25.63 -7.78 -8.42
N GLY A 33 25.32 -6.73 -7.65
CA GLY A 33 24.17 -5.86 -7.90
C GLY A 33 22.83 -6.42 -7.40
N GLY A 34 22.84 -7.33 -6.43
CA GLY A 34 21.63 -7.81 -5.75
C GLY A 34 21.46 -7.26 -4.33
N GLY A 35 20.58 -7.88 -3.54
CA GLY A 35 20.33 -7.49 -2.15
C GLY A 35 19.67 -6.12 -1.96
N PHE A 36 19.65 -5.63 -0.72
CA PHE A 36 18.96 -4.39 -0.35
C PHE A 36 19.32 -3.17 -1.21
N PRO A 37 20.58 -2.91 -1.60
CA PRO A 37 20.93 -1.78 -2.46
C PRO A 37 20.15 -1.75 -3.78
N HIS A 38 20.02 -2.89 -4.46
CA HIS A 38 19.26 -2.96 -5.72
C HIS A 38 17.77 -2.60 -5.55
N LEU A 39 17.19 -3.05 -4.45
CA LEU A 39 15.80 -2.74 -4.10
C LEU A 39 15.64 -1.27 -3.68
N SER A 40 16.56 -0.73 -2.87
CA SER A 40 16.50 0.66 -2.43
C SER A 40 16.69 1.64 -3.58
N ASP A 41 17.59 1.35 -4.53
CA ASP A 41 17.79 2.19 -5.72
C ASP A 41 16.52 2.30 -6.55
N TYR A 42 15.78 1.19 -6.72
CA TYR A 42 14.49 1.21 -7.39
C TYR A 42 13.44 2.00 -6.61
N LYS A 43 13.35 1.80 -5.28
CA LYS A 43 12.43 2.54 -4.42
C LYS A 43 12.68 4.05 -4.50
N ASP A 44 13.94 4.46 -4.46
CA ASP A 44 14.37 5.85 -4.57
C ASP A 44 14.00 6.44 -5.93
N ALA A 45 14.34 5.74 -7.02
CA ALA A 45 14.01 6.17 -8.37
C ALA A 45 12.49 6.32 -8.58
N TRP A 46 11.69 5.41 -8.02
CA TRP A 46 10.23 5.48 -8.10
C TRP A 46 9.68 6.70 -7.37
N VAL A 47 10.14 6.98 -6.15
CA VAL A 47 9.73 8.15 -5.38
C VAL A 47 10.18 9.44 -6.05
N LEU A 48 11.41 9.50 -6.56
CA LEU A 48 11.92 10.67 -7.30
C LEU A 48 11.12 10.95 -8.57
N TYR A 49 10.79 9.92 -9.34
CA TYR A 49 9.96 10.04 -10.54
C TYR A 49 8.55 10.55 -10.18
N ASN A 50 7.95 10.04 -9.11
CA ASN A 50 6.61 10.40 -8.68
C ASN A 50 6.56 11.59 -7.70
N ARG A 51 7.68 12.27 -7.39
CA ARG A 51 7.76 13.27 -6.32
C ARG A 51 6.67 14.34 -6.41
N LEU A 52 6.45 14.88 -7.61
CA LEU A 52 5.47 15.94 -7.85
C LEU A 52 4.05 15.42 -7.68
N ARG A 53 3.80 14.17 -8.09
CA ARG A 53 2.50 13.50 -7.93
C ARG A 53 2.24 13.22 -6.46
N ILE A 54 3.21 12.69 -5.72
CA ILE A 54 3.11 12.44 -4.27
C ILE A 54 2.76 13.75 -3.54
N VAL A 55 3.51 14.83 -3.77
CA VAL A 55 3.26 16.12 -3.11
C VAL A 55 1.91 16.71 -3.51
N ALA A 56 1.53 16.66 -4.79
CA ALA A 56 0.25 17.18 -5.26
C ALA A 56 -0.94 16.39 -4.70
N VAL A 57 -0.87 15.06 -4.71
CA VAL A 57 -1.88 14.16 -4.17
C VAL A 57 -2.00 14.34 -2.66
N ALA A 58 -0.88 14.40 -1.95
CA ALA A 58 -0.86 14.64 -0.50
C ALA A 58 -1.58 15.95 -0.13
N LYS A 59 -1.30 17.03 -0.87
CA LYS A 59 -1.99 18.31 -0.71
C LYS A 59 -3.49 18.22 -1.04
N LYS A 60 -3.85 17.54 -2.14
CA LYS A 60 -5.25 17.36 -2.58
C LYS A 60 -6.09 16.65 -1.51
N TYR A 61 -5.51 15.66 -0.83
CA TYR A 61 -6.20 14.85 0.19
C TYR A 61 -5.80 15.22 1.63
N GLN A 62 -5.16 16.38 1.82
CA GLN A 62 -4.78 16.93 3.12
C GLN A 62 -4.10 15.90 4.03
N ILE A 63 -3.10 15.19 3.51
CA ILE A 63 -2.31 14.20 4.24
C ILE A 63 -0.83 14.57 4.15
N SER A 64 -0.04 14.17 5.15
CA SER A 64 1.41 14.37 5.13
C SER A 64 2.03 13.75 3.88
N ALA A 65 2.69 14.58 3.06
CA ALA A 65 3.42 14.10 1.89
C ALA A 65 4.54 13.12 2.26
N VAL A 66 5.13 13.32 3.44
CA VAL A 66 6.16 12.44 3.98
C VAL A 66 5.57 11.08 4.36
N LEU A 67 4.39 11.04 4.97
CA LEU A 67 3.69 9.78 5.24
C LEU A 67 3.38 9.02 3.95
N LEU A 68 2.75 9.69 2.97
CA LEU A 68 2.41 9.08 1.68
C LEU A 68 3.66 8.58 0.95
N GLY A 69 4.71 9.38 0.90
CA GLY A 69 5.99 9.01 0.30
C GLY A 69 6.67 7.85 1.03
N SER A 70 6.57 7.80 2.36
CA SER A 70 7.19 6.74 3.17
C SER A 70 6.48 5.40 2.99
N VAL A 71 5.14 5.42 2.89
CA VAL A 71 4.36 4.23 2.53
C VAL A 71 4.69 3.78 1.11
N ALA A 72 4.74 4.71 0.15
CA ALA A 72 5.14 4.39 -1.23
C ALA A 72 6.53 3.75 -1.27
N TRP A 73 7.53 4.37 -0.65
CA TRP A 73 8.89 3.85 -0.60
C TRP A 73 8.96 2.48 0.07
N ALA A 74 8.19 2.24 1.12
CA ALA A 74 8.17 0.95 1.81
C ALA A 74 7.53 -0.18 0.97
N GLU A 75 6.52 0.13 0.16
CA GLU A 75 5.74 -0.85 -0.61
C GLU A 75 6.32 -1.16 -2.01
N VAL A 76 6.85 -0.15 -2.70
CA VAL A 76 7.35 -0.34 -4.08
C VAL A 76 8.51 -1.32 -4.13
N GLY A 77 8.56 -2.15 -5.17
CA GLY A 77 9.58 -3.19 -5.35
C GLY A 77 9.42 -4.44 -4.47
N GLY A 78 8.34 -4.54 -3.66
CA GLY A 78 8.11 -5.72 -2.81
C GLY A 78 7.72 -6.99 -3.58
N LYS A 79 6.99 -6.87 -4.69
CA LYS A 79 6.63 -7.97 -5.61
C LYS A 79 6.72 -7.48 -7.06
N PRO A 80 7.01 -8.35 -8.05
CA PRO A 80 7.04 -7.96 -9.46
C PRO A 80 5.72 -7.34 -9.90
N ASP A 81 5.78 -6.25 -10.66
CA ASP A 81 4.60 -5.62 -11.25
C ASP A 81 3.86 -6.62 -12.16
N GLY A 82 2.51 -6.66 -12.10
CA GLY A 82 1.69 -7.56 -12.91
C GLY A 82 1.59 -9.03 -12.46
N SER A 83 2.46 -9.50 -11.55
CA SER A 83 2.44 -10.89 -11.04
C SER A 83 1.21 -11.24 -10.18
N LYS A 84 0.42 -10.24 -9.79
CA LYS A 84 -0.75 -10.39 -8.92
C LYS A 84 -2.05 -10.69 -9.67
N ARG A 85 -2.11 -10.45 -10.99
CA ARG A 85 -3.31 -10.71 -11.81
C ARG A 85 -3.67 -12.21 -11.89
N PRO A 86 -2.73 -13.15 -12.09
CA PRO A 86 -3.04 -14.58 -12.04
C PRO A 86 -3.47 -15.05 -10.64
N MET A 87 -2.85 -14.52 -9.59
CA MET A 87 -3.21 -14.85 -8.19
C MET A 87 -4.60 -14.28 -7.82
N PHE A 88 -4.94 -13.09 -8.31
CA PHE A 88 -6.28 -12.53 -8.15
C PHE A 88 -7.31 -13.35 -8.90
N ALA A 89 -7.08 -13.69 -10.18
CA ALA A 89 -7.97 -14.55 -10.95
C ALA A 89 -8.18 -15.92 -10.29
N LEU A 90 -7.10 -16.51 -9.74
CA LEU A 90 -7.17 -17.76 -8.97
C LEU A 90 -8.05 -17.59 -7.72
N ARG A 91 -7.88 -16.50 -6.96
CA ARG A 91 -8.66 -16.21 -5.74
C ARG A 91 -10.12 -15.89 -6.05
N SER A 92 -10.40 -15.09 -7.08
CA SER A 92 -11.77 -14.79 -7.52
C SER A 92 -12.48 -16.02 -8.05
N PHE A 93 -11.76 -16.97 -8.68
CA PHE A 93 -12.33 -18.26 -9.08
C PHE A 93 -12.61 -19.17 -7.88
N ASP A 94 -11.66 -19.28 -6.95
CA ASP A 94 -11.82 -20.06 -5.71
C ASP A 94 -13.02 -19.56 -4.88
N TRP A 95 -13.20 -18.23 -4.79
CA TRP A 95 -14.30 -17.55 -4.08
C TRP A 95 -15.47 -17.15 -4.99
N SER A 96 -15.84 -18.00 -5.94
CA SER A 96 -17.00 -17.78 -6.84
C SER A 96 -18.18 -18.72 -6.59
N GLY A 97 -18.11 -19.53 -5.54
CA GLY A 97 -19.14 -20.50 -5.17
C GLY A 97 -20.25 -19.89 -4.29
N PRO A 98 -21.26 -20.69 -3.91
CA PRO A 98 -22.25 -20.28 -2.91
C PRO A 98 -21.59 -20.03 -1.55
N ASP A 99 -22.11 -19.10 -0.74
CA ASP A 99 -21.55 -18.69 0.57
C ASP A 99 -21.05 -19.83 1.47
N TRP A 100 -21.77 -20.96 1.48
CA TRP A 100 -21.40 -22.13 2.25
C TRP A 100 -20.14 -22.84 1.74
N VAL A 101 -19.97 -22.91 0.41
CA VAL A 101 -18.79 -23.47 -0.26
C VAL A 101 -17.60 -22.53 -0.06
N ASP A 102 -17.82 -21.23 -0.27
CA ASP A 102 -16.76 -20.22 -0.16
C ASP A 102 -16.20 -20.08 1.26
N ARG A 103 -17.04 -20.29 2.28
CA ARG A 103 -16.61 -20.26 3.70
C ARG A 103 -15.93 -21.54 4.18
N ASN A 104 -16.19 -22.69 3.56
CA ASN A 104 -15.78 -24.00 4.10
C ASN A 104 -14.80 -24.78 3.23
N LEU A 105 -14.69 -24.46 1.94
CA LEU A 105 -13.98 -25.29 0.95
C LEU A 105 -12.94 -24.53 0.11
N THR A 106 -12.78 -23.23 0.32
CA THR A 106 -11.75 -22.41 -0.34
C THR A 106 -10.37 -22.62 0.29
N ILE A 107 -9.33 -22.61 -0.55
CA ILE A 107 -7.93 -22.84 -0.12
C ILE A 107 -7.17 -21.51 -0.06
N THR A 108 -7.60 -20.51 -0.83
CA THR A 108 -6.92 -19.23 -0.96
C THR A 108 -7.56 -18.14 -0.09
N LYS A 109 -6.82 -17.06 0.19
CA LYS A 109 -7.38 -15.89 0.90
C LYS A 109 -8.43 -15.18 0.03
N PRO A 110 -9.47 -14.55 0.63
CA PRO A 110 -10.48 -13.81 -0.12
C PRO A 110 -9.85 -12.80 -1.10
N PRO A 111 -10.40 -12.65 -2.32
CA PRO A 111 -9.84 -11.77 -3.36
C PRO A 111 -9.67 -10.33 -2.88
N GLY A 112 -10.59 -9.83 -2.05
CA GLY A 112 -10.54 -8.50 -1.42
C GLY A 112 -9.32 -8.22 -0.53
N GLN A 113 -8.60 -9.25 -0.08
CA GLN A 113 -7.33 -9.13 0.68
C GLN A 113 -6.10 -9.07 -0.24
N THR A 114 -6.29 -8.97 -1.56
CA THR A 114 -5.21 -8.83 -2.52
C THR A 114 -4.88 -7.34 -2.70
N SER A 115 -3.60 -7.01 -2.57
CA SER A 115 -3.08 -5.65 -2.72
C SER A 115 -2.61 -5.36 -4.14
N PHE A 116 -2.99 -4.22 -4.74
CA PHE A 116 -2.66 -3.85 -6.12
C PHE A 116 -1.92 -2.52 -6.23
N GLY A 117 -1.28 -2.33 -7.38
CA GLY A 117 -0.48 -1.15 -7.67
C GLY A 117 0.88 -1.12 -6.98
N ALA A 118 1.66 -0.09 -7.33
CA ALA A 118 3.02 0.10 -6.84
C ALA A 118 3.07 0.28 -5.32
N VAL A 119 2.06 0.95 -4.75
CA VAL A 119 1.94 1.21 -3.30
C VAL A 119 1.09 0.15 -2.58
N SER A 120 0.71 -0.95 -3.25
CA SER A 120 0.11 -2.15 -2.64
C SER A 120 -1.13 -1.92 -1.76
N ILE A 121 -2.06 -1.06 -2.19
CA ILE A 121 -3.35 -0.88 -1.51
C ILE A 121 -4.23 -2.13 -1.65
N GLN A 122 -4.87 -2.56 -0.56
CA GLN A 122 -5.81 -3.69 -0.59
C GLN A 122 -7.06 -3.36 -1.40
N MET A 123 -7.55 -4.31 -2.19
CA MET A 123 -8.78 -4.15 -2.99
C MET A 123 -9.96 -3.71 -2.13
N ARG A 124 -10.18 -4.34 -0.97
CA ARG A 124 -11.25 -3.96 -0.03
C ARG A 124 -11.09 -2.55 0.54
N ALA A 125 -9.85 -2.10 0.77
CA ALA A 125 -9.61 -0.73 1.19
C ALA A 125 -9.95 0.24 0.05
N ALA A 126 -9.46 -0.04 -1.16
CA ALA A 126 -9.74 0.77 -2.34
C ALA A 126 -11.23 0.89 -2.65
N THR A 127 -12.01 -0.19 -2.57
CA THR A 127 -13.46 -0.15 -2.80
C THR A 127 -14.17 0.71 -1.77
N ARG A 128 -13.79 0.61 -0.49
CA ARG A 128 -14.32 1.47 0.59
C ARG A 128 -14.01 2.94 0.35
N GLU A 129 -12.78 3.28 -0.05
CA GLU A 129 -12.40 4.67 -0.36
C GLU A 129 -13.14 5.24 -1.60
N LEU A 130 -13.64 4.37 -2.46
CA LEU A 130 -14.48 4.73 -3.61
C LEU A 130 -15.97 4.79 -3.26
N GLY A 131 -16.37 4.52 -2.01
CA GLY A 131 -17.77 4.46 -1.60
C GLY A 131 -18.52 3.27 -2.21
N LEU A 132 -17.80 2.22 -2.62
CA LEU A 132 -18.36 1.01 -3.21
C LEU A 132 -18.49 -0.08 -2.15
N ASP A 133 -19.55 -0.87 -2.24
CA ASP A 133 -19.68 -2.07 -1.42
C ASP A 133 -18.77 -3.17 -2.00
N PRO A 134 -17.72 -3.62 -1.27
CA PRO A 134 -16.78 -4.64 -1.74
C PRO A 134 -17.43 -5.96 -2.12
N ASP A 135 -18.60 -6.28 -1.55
CA ASP A 135 -19.29 -7.55 -1.77
C ASP A 135 -20.32 -7.44 -2.92
N SER A 136 -20.41 -6.27 -3.57
CA SER A 136 -21.39 -5.96 -4.62
C SER A 136 -20.81 -5.82 -6.02
N LEU A 137 -19.48 -5.87 -6.17
CA LEU A 137 -18.81 -5.67 -7.46
C LEU A 137 -18.88 -6.92 -8.34
N SER A 138 -19.23 -6.74 -9.61
CA SER A 138 -19.07 -7.80 -10.60
C SER A 138 -17.59 -8.04 -10.91
N TYR A 139 -17.23 -9.25 -11.34
CA TYR A 139 -15.86 -9.60 -11.71
C TYR A 139 -15.27 -8.67 -12.78
N GLU A 140 -16.07 -8.20 -13.75
CA GLU A 140 -15.61 -7.22 -14.75
C GLU A 140 -15.27 -5.86 -14.14
N GLU A 141 -16.05 -5.41 -13.15
CA GLU A 141 -15.76 -4.18 -12.41
C GLU A 141 -14.52 -4.34 -11.53
N GLU A 142 -14.34 -5.51 -10.91
CA GLU A 142 -13.12 -5.82 -10.16
C GLU A 142 -11.88 -5.74 -11.05
N LEU A 143 -11.90 -6.34 -12.25
CA LEU A 143 -10.78 -6.29 -13.19
C LEU A 143 -10.47 -4.87 -13.69
N LYS A 144 -11.50 -4.04 -13.90
CA LYS A 144 -11.34 -2.63 -14.25
C LYS A 144 -10.69 -1.85 -13.10
N LEU A 145 -11.16 -2.07 -11.86
CA LEU A 145 -10.58 -1.44 -10.69
C LEU A 145 -9.12 -1.88 -10.47
N VAL A 146 -8.80 -3.17 -10.64
CA VAL A 146 -7.41 -3.67 -10.61
C VAL A 146 -6.55 -2.94 -11.64
N SER A 147 -7.04 -2.81 -12.89
CA SER A 147 -6.31 -2.10 -13.94
C SER A 147 -6.07 -0.62 -13.61
N CYS A 148 -7.01 0.01 -12.89
CA CYS A 148 -6.86 1.36 -12.39
C CYS A 148 -5.89 1.46 -11.22
N LEU A 149 -5.93 0.52 -10.27
CA LEU A 149 -5.00 0.47 -9.15
C LEU A 149 -3.55 0.24 -9.60
N GLU A 150 -3.33 -0.32 -10.79
CA GLU A 150 -2.00 -0.42 -11.40
C GLU A 150 -1.49 0.88 -12.03
N GLN A 151 -2.34 1.93 -12.16
CA GLN A 151 -1.92 3.26 -12.58
C GLN A 151 -1.39 4.05 -11.37
N ASP A 152 -0.15 4.55 -11.44
CA ASP A 152 0.53 5.13 -10.28
C ASP A 152 -0.21 6.32 -9.68
N LEU A 153 -0.72 7.24 -10.51
CA LEU A 153 -1.48 8.39 -10.01
C LEU A 153 -2.75 7.95 -9.29
N PHE A 154 -3.56 7.07 -9.89
CA PHE A 154 -4.78 6.58 -9.26
C PHE A 154 -4.48 5.81 -7.97
N ASN A 155 -3.42 4.98 -7.97
CA ASN A 155 -2.96 4.28 -6.79
C ASN A 155 -2.58 5.23 -5.65
N LEU A 156 -1.81 6.28 -5.95
CA LEU A 156 -1.46 7.32 -4.98
C LEU A 156 -2.68 8.04 -4.44
N GLU A 157 -3.67 8.37 -5.27
CA GLU A 157 -4.88 9.05 -4.83
C GLU A 157 -5.69 8.21 -3.83
N ILE A 158 -5.88 6.92 -4.11
CA ILE A 158 -6.60 6.02 -3.23
C ILE A 158 -5.83 5.79 -1.93
N VAL A 159 -4.51 5.61 -2.00
CA VAL A 159 -3.66 5.44 -0.81
C VAL A 159 -3.68 6.68 0.07
N ALA A 160 -3.66 7.87 -0.51
CA ALA A 160 -3.70 9.13 0.25
C ALA A 160 -5.01 9.28 1.02
N ARG A 161 -6.16 9.01 0.37
CA ARG A 161 -7.48 8.96 1.04
C ARG A 161 -7.49 7.94 2.17
N HIS A 162 -7.00 6.73 1.88
CA HIS A 162 -6.98 5.66 2.86
C HIS A 162 -6.14 6.02 4.09
N LEU A 163 -4.92 6.55 3.89
CA LEU A 163 -4.05 6.98 4.99
C LEU A 163 -4.68 8.10 5.82
N GLN A 164 -5.34 9.07 5.17
CA GLN A 164 -6.08 10.11 5.88
C GLN A 164 -7.18 9.50 6.75
N GLY A 165 -7.98 8.59 6.19
CA GLY A 165 -9.03 7.88 6.92
C GLY A 165 -8.49 7.07 8.11
N LEU A 166 -7.33 6.41 7.94
CA LEU A 166 -6.66 5.69 9.02
C LEU A 166 -6.19 6.61 10.15
N VAL A 167 -5.62 7.77 9.83
CA VAL A 167 -5.24 8.75 10.86
C VAL A 167 -6.47 9.24 11.60
N LEU A 168 -7.52 9.65 10.88
CA LEU A 168 -8.73 10.20 11.49
C LEU A 168 -9.54 9.16 12.26
N HIS A 169 -9.41 7.87 11.92
CA HIS A 169 -10.02 6.78 12.66
C HIS A 169 -9.49 6.70 14.09
N ASP A 170 -8.16 6.76 14.27
CA ASP A 170 -7.52 6.70 15.58
C ASP A 170 -7.44 8.09 16.26
N TYR A 171 -7.42 9.17 15.47
CA TYR A 171 -7.27 10.56 15.95
C TYR A 171 -8.23 11.54 15.23
N PRO A 172 -9.52 11.62 15.62
CA PRO A 172 -10.57 12.36 14.89
C PRO A 172 -10.38 13.88 14.70
N GLY A 173 -9.41 14.50 15.40
CA GLY A 173 -9.10 15.93 15.29
C GLY A 173 -7.64 16.21 14.93
N ALA A 174 -6.91 15.21 14.43
CA ALA A 174 -5.50 15.40 14.05
C ALA A 174 -5.36 16.32 12.84
N ASP A 175 -4.31 17.14 12.84
CA ASP A 175 -3.77 17.75 11.64
C ASP A 175 -3.07 16.65 10.83
N THR A 176 -3.77 16.13 9.82
CA THR A 176 -3.28 15.02 8.98
C THR A 176 -2.10 15.43 8.09
N GLU A 177 -1.84 16.72 7.90
CA GLU A 177 -0.66 17.22 7.18
C GLU A 177 0.58 17.28 8.07
N ASN A 178 0.41 17.50 9.38
CA ASN A 178 1.47 17.63 10.37
C ASN A 178 1.31 16.61 11.51
N LEU A 179 1.71 15.36 11.24
CA LEU A 179 1.56 14.25 12.17
C LEU A 179 2.66 14.25 13.25
N SER A 180 2.28 13.92 14.47
CA SER A 180 3.24 13.50 15.50
C SER A 180 3.90 12.18 15.08
N GLU A 181 5.05 11.85 15.69
CA GLU A 181 5.71 10.57 15.42
C GLU A 181 4.83 9.36 15.77
N GLU A 182 4.05 9.45 16.85
CA GLU A 182 3.08 8.41 17.22
C GLU A 182 2.04 8.23 16.12
N GLN A 183 1.39 9.32 15.69
CA GLN A 183 0.37 9.29 14.64
C GLN A 183 0.93 8.74 13.32
N PHE A 184 2.16 9.12 12.96
CA PHE A 184 2.86 8.62 11.79
C PHE A 184 3.08 7.10 11.86
N VAL A 185 3.57 6.60 13.00
CA VAL A 185 3.81 5.17 13.19
C VAL A 185 2.51 4.37 13.23
N VAL A 186 1.49 4.88 13.92
CA VAL A 186 0.17 4.24 13.98
C VAL A 186 -0.43 4.17 12.59
N ALA A 187 -0.42 5.24 11.80
CA ALA A 187 -0.92 5.24 10.43
C ALA A 187 -0.21 4.19 9.56
N GLY A 188 1.12 4.09 9.65
CA GLY A 188 1.88 3.04 8.96
C GLY A 188 1.51 1.63 9.42
N ALA A 189 1.36 1.42 10.74
CA ALA A 189 0.94 0.13 11.28
C ALA A 189 -0.46 -0.27 10.79
N ARG A 190 -1.40 0.67 10.77
CA ARG A 190 -2.76 0.49 10.24
C ARG A 190 -2.77 0.17 8.75
N TYR A 191 -1.93 0.84 7.97
CA TYR A 191 -1.80 0.56 6.54
C TYR A 191 -1.39 -0.90 6.28
N ASN A 192 -0.43 -1.40 7.07
CA ASN A 192 0.08 -2.75 6.92
C ASN A 192 -0.84 -3.84 7.51
N ARG A 193 -1.52 -3.55 8.63
CA ARG A 193 -2.18 -4.56 9.46
C ARG A 193 -3.70 -4.43 9.58
N GLY A 194 -4.28 -3.31 9.14
CA GLY A 194 -5.71 -3.02 9.27
C GLY A 194 -6.10 -2.37 10.61
N ILE A 195 -7.40 -2.19 10.79
CA ILE A 195 -8.02 -1.46 11.91
C ILE A 195 -8.48 -2.38 13.06
N GLU A 196 -8.37 -3.70 12.90
CA GLU A 196 -8.94 -4.69 13.81
C GLU A 196 -8.29 -4.66 15.21
N ARG A 197 -7.01 -4.27 15.27
CA ARG A 197 -6.27 -4.18 16.54
C ARG A 197 -6.66 -2.91 17.30
N GLN A 198 -6.67 -2.96 18.62
CA GLN A 198 -6.91 -1.76 19.44
C GLN A 198 -5.75 -0.77 19.29
N LEU A 199 -6.05 0.53 19.27
CA LEU A 199 -5.03 1.59 19.20
C LEU A 199 -4.02 1.48 20.34
N SER A 200 -4.49 1.19 21.56
CA SER A 200 -3.65 1.02 22.75
C SER A 200 -2.56 -0.03 22.55
N ASP A 201 -2.86 -1.16 21.90
CA ASP A 201 -1.85 -2.19 21.62
C ASP A 201 -0.72 -1.67 20.73
N ILE A 202 -1.04 -0.81 19.76
CA ILE A 202 -0.06 -0.24 18.84
C ILE A 202 0.79 0.82 19.54
N VAL A 203 0.16 1.65 20.38
CA VAL A 203 0.84 2.67 21.19
C VAL A 203 1.72 2.04 22.27
N ASP A 204 1.27 0.98 22.92
CA ASP A 204 2.09 0.24 23.89
C ASP A 204 3.25 -0.48 23.19
N SER A 205 3.02 -0.99 21.97
CA SER A 205 4.06 -1.57 21.12
C SER A 205 5.19 -0.59 20.79
N LEU A 206 4.92 0.73 20.70
CA LEU A 206 5.95 1.76 20.51
C LEU A 206 6.90 1.86 21.71
N LYS A 207 6.37 1.72 22.92
CA LYS A 207 7.11 1.83 24.19
C LYS A 207 7.80 0.52 24.57
N ALA A 208 7.42 -0.58 23.93
CA ALA A 208 7.91 -1.92 24.22
C ALA A 208 9.40 -2.08 23.89
N THR A 209 10.12 -2.80 24.76
CA THR A 209 11.57 -3.04 24.61
C THR A 209 11.88 -3.99 23.45
N PRO A 210 12.98 -3.79 22.69
CA PRO A 210 13.37 -4.70 21.63
C PRO A 210 13.37 -6.17 22.07
N GLY A 211 12.61 -7.02 21.36
CA GLY A 211 12.48 -8.46 21.66
C GLY A 211 11.29 -8.84 22.53
N SER A 212 10.54 -7.89 23.11
CA SER A 212 9.33 -8.19 23.87
C SER A 212 8.16 -8.61 22.97
N SER A 213 7.24 -9.39 23.52
CA SER A 213 5.96 -9.69 22.87
C SER A 213 5.15 -8.41 22.63
N GLY A 214 4.40 -8.36 21.53
CA GLY A 214 3.58 -7.22 21.14
C GLY A 214 4.34 -6.08 20.46
N ARG A 215 5.68 -6.09 20.46
CA ARG A 215 6.49 -5.06 19.78
C ARG A 215 6.31 -5.09 18.26
N GLU A 216 5.86 -6.19 17.70
CA GLU A 216 5.61 -6.36 16.27
C GLU A 216 4.44 -5.50 15.73
N TYR A 217 3.58 -4.96 16.59
CA TYR A 217 2.40 -4.22 16.14
C TYR A 217 2.73 -2.88 15.50
N SER A 218 3.70 -2.14 16.01
CA SER A 218 4.19 -0.89 15.38
C SER A 218 5.46 -1.08 14.55
N SER A 219 5.87 -2.32 14.23
CA SER A 219 7.13 -2.58 13.52
C SER A 219 7.22 -1.92 12.15
N TYR A 220 6.12 -1.92 11.40
CA TYR A 220 6.07 -1.33 10.07
C TYR A 220 6.25 0.20 10.12
N GLY A 221 5.44 0.90 10.92
CA GLY A 221 5.57 2.35 11.07
C GLY A 221 6.92 2.78 11.67
N ARG A 222 7.49 2.02 12.62
CA ARG A 222 8.86 2.29 13.11
C ARG A 222 9.93 2.07 12.03
N ALA A 223 9.74 1.12 11.12
CA ALA A 223 10.65 0.96 9.99
C ALA A 223 10.58 2.16 9.04
N MET A 224 9.37 2.70 8.80
CA MET A 224 9.20 3.95 8.03
C MET A 224 9.91 5.13 8.70
N VAL A 225 9.81 5.28 10.03
CA VAL A 225 10.52 6.34 10.77
C VAL A 225 12.04 6.30 10.53
N LYS A 226 12.66 5.11 10.43
CA LYS A 226 14.10 4.98 10.14
C LYS A 226 14.51 5.52 8.77
N HIS A 227 13.57 5.56 7.82
CA HIS A 227 13.81 6.04 6.45
C HIS A 227 13.12 7.39 6.18
N ARG A 228 12.50 8.02 7.20
CA ARG A 228 11.73 9.25 7.06
C ARG A 228 12.56 10.39 6.48
N GLU A 229 13.72 10.68 7.07
CA GLU A 229 14.61 11.76 6.60
C GLU A 229 15.11 11.51 5.17
N HIS A 230 15.38 10.25 4.83
CA HIS A 230 15.75 9.85 3.46
C HIS A 230 14.61 10.17 2.48
N VAL A 231 13.39 9.74 2.79
CA VAL A 231 12.21 10.01 1.96
C VAL A 231 11.90 11.50 1.86
N GLU A 232 12.04 12.25 2.96
CA GLU A 232 11.92 13.72 2.96
C GLU A 232 12.87 14.35 1.95
N SER A 233 14.13 13.91 1.94
CA SER A 233 15.13 14.37 0.97
C SER A 233 14.74 14.07 -0.49
N LEU A 234 14.18 12.89 -0.77
CA LEU A 234 13.71 12.52 -2.12
C LEU A 234 12.52 13.37 -2.57
N LEU A 235 11.69 13.81 -1.62
CA LEU A 235 10.55 14.69 -1.87
C LEU A 235 10.95 16.17 -1.94
N GLY A 236 12.19 16.52 -1.55
CA GLY A 236 12.68 17.89 -1.49
C GLY A 236 12.02 18.69 -0.36
N ARG A 237 11.86 18.07 0.82
CA ARG A 237 11.26 18.66 2.01
C ARG A 237 12.21 18.63 3.20
#